data_AF-A0A7W3MVF2-F1
#
_entry.id   AF-A0A7W3MVF2-F1
#
_cell.length_a   1.000
_cell.length_b   1.000
_cell.length_c   1.000
_cell.angle_alpha   90.00
_cell.angle_beta   90.00
_cell.angle_gamma   90.00
#
_symmetry.space_group_name_H-M   'P 1'
#
loop_
_entity.id
_entity.type
_entity.pdbx_description
1 polymer ?
#
loop_
_entity_poly.entity_id
_entity_poly.type
_entity_poly.pdbx_seq_one_letter_code
_entity_poly.pdbx_strand_id
1 'polypeptide(L)' 'MARVRHIRRLLSAGLPTAAIARVLDCVRDDGGRPVPSGCPGLIDQLRRELHRVGETIERLEESRRALGGLLAEALERA' A
#
# COMPACT_ATOMS: atom_id res chain seq x y z
N MET A 1 3.59 -19.25 14.37
CA MET A 1 3.28 -17.79 14.30
C MET A 1 4.04 -16.99 13.23
N ALA A 2 5.10 -17.52 12.59
CA ALA A 2 5.90 -16.75 11.62
C ALA A 2 5.10 -16.25 10.39
N ARG A 3 4.19 -17.09 9.85
CA ARG A 3 3.39 -16.75 8.66
C ARG A 3 2.43 -15.58 8.87
N VAL A 4 1.78 -15.50 10.02
CA VAL A 4 0.87 -14.37 10.35
C VAL A 4 1.64 -13.07 10.49
N ARG A 5 2.82 -13.08 11.12
CA ARG A 5 3.68 -11.90 11.21
C ARG A 5 4.15 -11.43 9.84
N HIS A 6 4.51 -12.37 8.97
CA HIS A 6 4.91 -12.07 7.61
C HIS A 6 3.77 -11.42 6.79
N ILE A 7 2.56 -11.99 6.85
CA ILE A 7 1.35 -11.41 6.21
C ILE A 7 1.09 -10.00 6.73
N ARG A 8 1.15 -9.78 8.06
CA ARG A 8 0.93 -8.44 8.65
C ARG A 8 1.94 -7.41 8.15
N ARG A 9 3.21 -7.79 7.95
CA ARG A 9 4.23 -6.90 7.39
C ARG A 9 3.92 -6.50 5.95
N LEU A 10 3.50 -7.46 5.12
CA LEU A 10 3.10 -7.16 3.74
C LEU A 10 1.85 -6.28 3.68
N LEU A 11 0.88 -6.47 4.58
CA LEU A 11 -0.28 -5.59 4.73
C LEU A 11 0.13 -4.17 5.13
N SER A 12 1.04 -4.03 6.09
CA SER A 12 1.58 -2.72 6.49
C SER A 12 2.36 -2.03 5.37
N ALA A 13 2.91 -2.79 4.41
CA ALA A 13 3.55 -2.26 3.21
C ALA A 13 2.55 -1.84 2.10
N GLY A 14 1.24 -1.95 2.35
CA GLY A 14 0.19 -1.50 1.42
C GLY A 14 -0.26 -2.54 0.40
N LEU A 15 0.23 -3.78 0.48
CA LEU A 15 -0.23 -4.85 -0.41
C LEU A 15 -1.61 -5.35 0.04
N PRO A 16 -2.59 -5.48 -0.88
CA PRO A 16 -3.87 -6.08 -0.56
C PRO A 16 -3.71 -7.59 -0.36
N THR A 17 -4.62 -8.20 0.40
CA THR A 17 -4.62 -9.66 0.68
C THR A 17 -4.54 -10.51 -0.59
N ALA A 18 -5.21 -10.09 -1.67
CA ALA A 18 -5.16 -10.74 -2.97
C ALA A 18 -3.76 -10.71 -3.61
N ALA A 19 -3.01 -9.63 -3.45
CA ALA A 19 -1.63 -9.54 -3.91
C ALA A 19 -0.70 -10.38 -3.02
N ILE A 20 -0.91 -10.32 -1.70
CA ILE A 20 -0.15 -11.09 -0.73
C ILE A 20 -0.24 -12.58 -1.05
N ALA A 21 -1.42 -13.12 -1.33
CA ALA A 21 -1.59 -14.53 -1.69
C ALA A 21 -0.72 -14.97 -2.88
N ARG A 22 -0.43 -14.06 -3.83
CA ARG A 22 0.41 -14.35 -5.01
C ARG A 22 1.91 -14.22 -4.74
N VAL A 23 2.31 -13.42 -3.76
CA VAL A 23 3.73 -13.12 -3.49
C VAL A 23 4.23 -13.72 -2.17
N LEU A 24 3.36 -14.36 -1.39
CA LEU A 24 3.66 -14.82 -0.04
C LEU A 24 4.85 -15.77 0.03
N ASP A 25 4.98 -16.66 -0.96
CA ASP A 25 6.08 -17.61 -1.03
C ASP A 25 7.30 -17.04 -1.77
N CYS A 26 7.15 -15.85 -2.37
CA CYS A 26 8.16 -15.14 -3.15
C CYS A 26 8.87 -14.03 -2.38
N VAL A 27 8.37 -13.72 -1.18
CA VAL A 27 8.95 -12.74 -0.28
C VAL A 27 9.26 -13.46 1.01
N ARG A 28 10.52 -13.42 1.44
CA ARG A 28 10.93 -13.95 2.74
C ARG A 28 10.93 -12.83 3.76
N ASP A 29 10.82 -13.24 5.01
CA ASP A 29 11.01 -12.35 6.13
C ASP A 29 12.46 -12.48 6.61
N ASP A 30 13.26 -11.43 6.42
CA ASP A 30 14.62 -11.36 6.95
C ASP A 30 14.69 -10.24 7.99
N GLY A 31 14.81 -10.63 9.26
CA GLY A 31 14.93 -9.68 10.37
C GLY A 31 13.78 -8.66 10.49
N GLY A 32 12.62 -8.94 9.89
CA GLY A 32 11.48 -8.04 9.86
C GLY A 32 11.32 -7.18 8.62
N ARG A 33 12.17 -7.37 7.62
CA ARG A 33 12.04 -6.74 6.31
C ARG A 33 11.60 -7.77 5.26
N PRO A 34 10.62 -7.42 4.40
CA PRO A 34 10.27 -8.26 3.26
C PRO A 34 11.43 -8.25 2.26
N VAL A 35 12.05 -9.41 2.03
CA VAL A 35 13.14 -9.60 1.06
C VAL A 35 12.64 -10.47 -0.10
N PRO A 36 12.64 -9.96 -1.34
CA PRO A 36 12.28 -10.74 -2.52
C PRO A 36 13.23 -11.94 -2.70
N SER A 37 12.68 -13.15 -2.89
CA SER A 37 13.47 -14.36 -3.12
C SER A 37 13.50 -14.82 -4.58
N GLY A 38 13.04 -13.99 -5.52
CA GLY A 38 13.14 -14.22 -6.96
C GLY A 38 12.10 -15.19 -7.50
N CYS A 39 10.88 -14.70 -7.73
CA CYS A 39 9.84 -15.43 -8.47
C CYS A 39 9.54 -14.73 -9.81
N PRO A 40 9.26 -15.48 -10.88
CA PRO A 40 8.67 -14.93 -12.09
C PRO A 40 7.39 -14.15 -11.77
N GLY A 41 7.23 -12.96 -12.35
CA GLY A 41 6.02 -12.13 -12.19
C GLY A 41 5.91 -11.34 -10.88
N LEU A 42 6.84 -11.50 -9.92
CA LEU A 42 6.85 -10.71 -8.69
C LEU A 42 7.00 -9.21 -8.97
N ILE A 43 7.92 -8.85 -9.87
CA ILE A 43 8.16 -7.44 -10.24
C ILE A 43 6.92 -6.81 -10.85
N ASP A 44 6.25 -7.51 -11.78
CA ASP A 44 5.05 -6.98 -12.42
C ASP A 44 3.89 -6.87 -11.44
N GLN A 45 3.78 -7.80 -10.49
CA GLN A 45 2.82 -7.71 -9.40
C GLN A 45 3.09 -6.50 -8.51
N LEU A 46 4.34 -6.27 -8.11
CA LEU A 46 4.72 -5.09 -7.32
C LEU A 46 4.48 -3.78 -8.08
N ARG A 47 4.78 -3.73 -9.39
CA ARG A 47 4.49 -2.56 -10.23
C ARG A 47 3.00 -2.25 -10.28
N ARG A 48 2.15 -3.26 -10.44
CA ARG A 48 0.68 -3.09 -10.40
C ARG A 48 0.20 -2.55 -9.06
N GLU A 49 0.71 -3.09 -7.95
CA GLU A 49 0.32 -2.59 -6.63
C GLU A 49 0.83 -1.17 -6.37
N LEU A 50 2.05 -0.83 -6.82
CA LEU A 50 2.58 0.53 -6.73
C LEU A 50 1.70 1.53 -7.51
N HIS A 51 1.27 1.17 -8.72
CA HIS A 51 0.37 2.00 -9.52
C HIS A 51 -0.98 2.23 -8.81
N ARG A 52 -1.62 1.15 -8.33
CA ARG A 52 -2.89 1.22 -7.59
C ARG A 52 -2.79 2.09 -6.33
N VAL A 53 -1.69 1.99 -5.58
CA VAL A 53 -1.44 2.85 -4.42
C VAL A 53 -1.28 4.31 -4.83
N GLY A 54 -0.56 4.57 -5.94
CA GLY A 54 -0.43 5.91 -6.52
C GLY A 54 -1.78 6.56 -6.85
N GLU A 55 -2.65 5.87 -7.60
CA GLU A 55 -4.00 6.35 -7.93
C GLU A 55 -4.84 6.64 -6.66
N THR A 56 -4.68 5.80 -5.63
CA THR A 56 -5.38 6.00 -4.36
C THR A 56 -4.88 7.26 -3.65
N ILE A 57 -3.57 7.51 -3.65
CA ILE A 57 -2.97 8.71 -3.06
C ILE A 57 -3.48 9.95 -3.78
N GLU A 58 -3.45 9.97 -5.11
CA GLU A 58 -3.91 11.11 -5.92
C GLU A 58 -5.36 11.49 -5.58
N ARG A 59 -6.25 10.50 -5.53
CA ARG A 59 -7.66 10.70 -5.15
C ARG A 59 -7.83 11.24 -3.72
N LEU A 60 -7.04 10.73 -2.77
CA LEU A 60 -7.08 11.20 -1.39
C LEU A 60 -6.54 12.63 -1.25
N GLU A 61 -5.49 12.98 -1.99
CA GLU A 61 -4.97 14.34 -2.03
C GLU A 61 -5.97 15.32 -2.64
N GLU A 62 -6.67 14.94 -3.72
CA GLU A 62 -7.76 15.74 -4.28
C GLU A 62 -8.88 15.96 -3.26
N SER A 63 -9.32 14.88 -2.61
CA SER A 63 -10.35 14.96 -1.55
C SER A 63 -9.91 15.87 -0.41
N ARG A 64 -8.64 15.77 0.02
CA ARG A 64 -8.05 16.60 1.06
C ARG A 64 -8.00 18.07 0.65
N ARG A 65 -7.63 18.38 -0.60
CA ARG A 65 -7.64 19.76 -1.12
C ARG A 65 -9.04 20.34 -1.13
N ALA A 66 -10.03 19.59 -1.61
CA ALA A 66 -11.43 20.03 -1.62
C ALA A 66 -11.95 20.32 -0.21
N LEU A 67 -11.77 19.38 0.73
CA LEU A 67 -12.15 19.56 2.14
C LEU A 67 -11.41 20.74 2.80
N GLY A 68 -10.13 20.92 2.48
CA GLY A 68 -9.34 22.06 2.95
C GLY A 68 -9.87 23.41 2.46
N GLY A 69 -10.30 23.49 1.19
CA GLY A 69 -10.94 24.68 0.64
C GLY A 69 -12.26 25.01 1.33
N LEU A 70 -13.13 24.01 1.53
CA LEU A 70 -14.39 24.19 2.24
C LEU A 70 -14.18 24.66 3.69
N LEU A 71 -13.17 24.11 4.37
CA LEU A 71 -12.83 24.53 5.73
C LEU A 71 -12.32 25.98 5.77
N ALA A 72 -11.49 26.38 4.82
CA ALA A 72 -10.99 27.77 4.74
C ALA A 72 -12.15 28.77 4.56
N GLU A 73 -13.06 28.50 3.62
CA GLU A 73 -14.24 29.34 3.42
C GLU A 73 -15.15 29.43 4.66
N ALA A 74 -15.29 28.32 5.39
CA ALA A 74 -16.10 28.31 6.61
C ALA A 74 -15.47 29.16 7.73
N LEU A 75 -14.14 29.15 7.84
CA LEU A 75 -13.40 29.94 8.83
C LEU A 75 -13.44 31.44 8.53
N GLU A 76 -13.46 31.85 7.26
CA GLU A 76 -13.57 33.26 6.88
C GLU A 76 -14.94 33.88 7.19
N ARG A 77 -15.98 33.03 7.31
CA ARG A 77 -17.37 33.46 7.57
C ARG A 77 -17.75 33.38 9.07
N ALA A 78 -16.87 32.87 9.92
CA ALA A 78 -17.06 32.72 11.36
C ALA A 78 -16.57 33.95 12.12
#